data_AF-A0AAN9UQ81-F1
#
_entry.id   AF-A0AAN9UQ81-F1
#
_cell.length_a   1.000
_cell.length_b   1.000
_cell.length_c   1.000
_cell.angle_alpha   90.00
_cell.angle_beta   90.00
_cell.angle_gamma   90.00
#
_symmetry.space_group_name_H-M   'P 1'
#
loop_
_entity.id
_entity.type
_entity.pdbx_description
1 polymer ?
#
loop_
_entity_poly.entity_id
_entity_poly.type
_entity_poly.pdbx_seq_one_letter_code
_entity_poly.pdbx_strand_id
1 'polypeptide(L)'
;MHWSELFTIAVCASTAAAHQPVPRVGGNRKLQSELAAKKARLAVSHESAEHHEKRQNTDDRCGEKYGAWCGQGEEYCLSPDCQLNYGSGCDGNQKPDGVDTSDIERTKVGDVPYGGVGIYDCENDGDIAITFDDGPYEYTEDLLDLLAQYEAKATFFITGTNLHKGKLNDPALPWASIIQRMAAEGHQIASHTWSHENFSAMSDTQARDQMIYNEIALNDILGYIPTYMRPPYSICEDYCQDMLADLGYHVIYFDLDTEGYLHSDPSLIQESKDIWDDAVEGTDACTTSYLEIEHDIHEQVVHNLTEYLVASLFRNGYRSVTVGQCLGDDPANWYRAGSGTVPAYTFTPKAPTVTCAPEDPSTPTSVDGDCGGDDGITCEGSEFGNCCSQYGWCGSTTAYCGEGCQPDFGSGCQ
;
A
#
# COMPACT_ATOMS: atom_id res chain seq x y z
N MET A 1 -62.73 -10.60 -14.18
CA MET A 1 -62.95 -9.60 -13.11
C MET A 1 -62.22 -10.10 -11.86
N HIS A 2 -61.52 -9.18 -11.18
CA HIS A 2 -60.60 -9.34 -10.01
C HIS A 2 -59.24 -10.00 -10.34
N TRP A 3 -58.07 -9.33 -10.32
CA TRP A 3 -57.34 -8.42 -9.39
C TRP A 3 -56.66 -9.11 -8.20
N SER A 4 -55.42 -8.63 -7.94
CA SER A 4 -54.46 -8.88 -6.83
C SER A 4 -53.42 -9.99 -7.11
N GLU A 5 -52.11 -9.84 -6.88
CA GLU A 5 -51.30 -8.79 -6.26
C GLU A 5 -49.82 -8.96 -6.66
N LEU A 6 -49.09 -7.84 -6.69
CA LEU A 6 -47.65 -7.73 -6.93
C LEU A 6 -46.85 -8.18 -5.71
N PHE A 7 -45.81 -8.98 -5.92
CA PHE A 7 -44.62 -9.00 -5.06
C PHE A 7 -43.37 -8.91 -5.93
N THR A 8 -42.73 -7.75 -5.85
CA THR A 8 -41.41 -7.46 -6.39
C THR A 8 -40.38 -8.20 -5.52
N ILE A 9 -39.72 -9.21 -6.07
CA ILE A 9 -38.52 -9.80 -5.45
C ILE A 9 -37.34 -8.96 -5.93
N ALA A 10 -36.83 -8.13 -5.02
CA ALA A 10 -35.50 -7.54 -5.13
C ALA A 10 -34.48 -8.67 -4.91
N VAL A 11 -33.78 -9.07 -5.97
CA VAL A 11 -32.61 -9.94 -5.86
C VAL A 11 -31.40 -9.03 -5.60
N CYS A 12 -30.91 -9.04 -4.37
CA CYS A 12 -29.56 -8.57 -4.08
C CYS A 12 -28.60 -9.62 -4.63
N ALA A 13 -27.83 -9.23 -5.65
CA ALA A 13 -26.68 -9.98 -6.11
C ALA A 13 -25.51 -9.68 -5.15
N SER A 14 -24.97 -10.72 -4.52
CA SER A 14 -23.68 -10.68 -3.85
C SER A 14 -22.59 -10.52 -4.91
N THR A 15 -21.96 -9.35 -4.92
CA THR A 15 -20.84 -8.99 -5.80
C THR A 15 -19.54 -9.54 -5.23
N ALA A 16 -18.98 -10.56 -5.87
CA ALA A 16 -17.52 -10.76 -5.87
C ALA A 16 -16.95 -9.86 -6.97
N ALA A 17 -16.57 -8.65 -6.58
CA ALA A 17 -15.76 -7.68 -7.32
C ALA A 17 -15.60 -6.45 -6.43
N ALA A 18 -14.39 -6.17 -5.93
CA ALA A 18 -14.12 -4.89 -5.27
C ALA A 18 -12.62 -4.58 -5.25
N HIS A 19 -12.10 -4.06 -6.36
CA HIS A 19 -11.32 -2.83 -6.27
C HIS A 19 -12.27 -1.71 -6.71
N GLN A 20 -12.54 -0.75 -5.81
CA GLN A 20 -13.27 0.47 -6.18
C GLN A 20 -12.26 1.41 -6.83
N PRO A 21 -12.51 1.94 -8.04
CA PRO A 21 -11.62 2.96 -8.60
C PRO A 21 -11.64 4.19 -7.69
N VAL A 22 -10.45 4.60 -7.24
CA VAL A 22 -10.22 5.81 -6.44
C VAL A 22 -10.64 7.03 -7.28
N PRO A 23 -11.38 8.02 -6.72
CA PRO A 23 -11.80 9.18 -7.49
C PRO A 23 -10.61 10.07 -7.87
N ARG A 24 -10.19 10.03 -9.14
CA ARG A 24 -9.42 11.15 -9.73
C ARG A 24 -10.32 12.36 -9.85
N VAL A 25 -9.99 13.44 -9.15
CA VAL A 25 -10.63 14.75 -9.32
C VAL A 25 -10.20 15.30 -10.68
N GLY A 26 -11.05 15.15 -11.71
CA GLY A 26 -10.95 15.93 -12.95
C GLY A 26 -11.50 15.29 -14.23
N GLY A 27 -12.74 15.62 -14.60
CA GLY A 27 -13.10 15.87 -16.02
C GLY A 27 -13.75 14.77 -16.89
N ASN A 28 -15.08 14.91 -17.06
CA ASN A 28 -15.88 14.65 -18.29
C ASN A 28 -16.32 13.23 -18.77
N ARG A 29 -17.59 12.94 -18.46
CA ARG A 29 -18.72 12.58 -19.38
C ARG A 29 -18.60 11.41 -20.39
N LYS A 30 -17.74 10.41 -20.18
CA LYS A 30 -17.80 9.16 -20.98
C LYS A 30 -18.17 7.89 -20.18
N LEU A 31 -18.58 8.04 -18.92
CA LEU A 31 -18.69 6.91 -17.98
C LEU A 31 -20.04 6.15 -17.97
N GLN A 32 -21.07 6.58 -18.71
CA GLN A 32 -22.39 5.94 -18.63
C GLN A 32 -22.65 4.83 -19.66
N SER A 33 -21.86 4.73 -20.73
CA SER A 33 -22.08 3.72 -21.78
C SER A 33 -21.36 2.39 -21.54
N GLU A 34 -20.37 2.33 -20.66
CA GLU A 34 -19.55 1.14 -20.44
C GLU A 34 -20.08 0.24 -19.29
N LEU A 35 -20.88 0.80 -18.38
CA LEU A 35 -21.50 0.06 -17.27
C LEU A 35 -22.54 -0.99 -17.72
N ALA A 36 -23.09 -0.87 -18.93
CA ALA A 36 -24.12 -1.76 -19.44
C ALA A 36 -23.56 -3.06 -20.06
N ALA A 37 -22.30 -3.07 -20.50
CA ALA A 37 -21.69 -4.22 -21.18
C ALA A 37 -21.03 -5.22 -20.21
N LYS A 38 -20.66 -4.78 -19.00
CA LYS A 38 -19.94 -5.58 -17.98
C LYS A 38 -20.81 -6.60 -17.22
N LYS A 39 -22.15 -6.57 -17.37
CA LYS A 39 -23.07 -7.46 -16.64
C LYS A 39 -23.30 -8.86 -17.24
N ALA A 40 -22.67 -9.19 -18.38
CA ALA A 40 -23.08 -10.37 -19.16
C ALA A 40 -22.07 -11.53 -19.21
N ARG A 41 -20.89 -11.44 -18.57
CA ARG A 41 -19.90 -12.53 -18.62
C ARG A 41 -19.12 -12.61 -17.33
N LEU A 42 -19.49 -13.56 -16.46
CA LEU A 42 -18.63 -14.32 -15.55
C LEU A 42 -19.54 -15.15 -14.63
N ALA A 43 -19.81 -16.37 -15.07
CA ALA A 43 -20.31 -17.45 -14.24
C ALA A 43 -19.58 -18.70 -14.73
N VAL A 44 -18.39 -18.93 -14.19
CA VAL A 44 -17.76 -20.25 -14.26
C VAL A 44 -18.05 -20.89 -12.91
N SER A 45 -19.03 -21.78 -12.89
CA SER A 45 -19.31 -22.64 -11.74
C SER A 45 -18.29 -23.77 -11.73
N HIS A 46 -17.44 -23.81 -10.70
CA HIS A 46 -16.78 -25.05 -10.33
C HIS A 46 -17.81 -25.97 -9.67
N GLU A 47 -18.25 -26.99 -10.38
CA GLU A 47 -18.97 -28.13 -9.79
C GLU A 47 -17.92 -29.09 -9.19
N SER A 48 -17.62 -28.95 -7.89
CA SER A 48 -17.04 -30.06 -7.11
C SER A 48 -18.19 -30.78 -6.41
N ALA A 49 -18.58 -31.93 -6.98
CA ALA A 49 -19.56 -32.81 -6.38
C ALA A 49 -18.84 -33.81 -5.48
N GLU A 50 -18.71 -33.54 -4.17
CA GLU A 50 -18.50 -34.60 -3.18
C GLU A 50 -18.83 -34.19 -1.72
N HIS A 51 -19.75 -34.96 -1.11
CA HIS A 51 -20.03 -35.12 0.32
C HIS A 51 -20.37 -33.89 1.19
N HIS A 52 -21.62 -33.42 1.10
CA HIS A 52 -22.25 -32.61 2.15
C HIS A 52 -22.49 -33.46 3.42
N GLU A 53 -21.57 -33.39 4.40
CA GLU A 53 -21.84 -33.93 5.73
C GLU A 53 -22.84 -33.03 6.49
N LYS A 54 -24.02 -33.57 6.78
CA LYS A 54 -25.13 -32.90 7.47
C LYS A 54 -24.75 -32.22 8.79
N ARG A 55 -24.42 -30.92 8.82
CA ARG A 55 -24.50 -30.03 10.01
C ARG A 55 -24.59 -28.53 9.62
N GLN A 56 -25.65 -27.73 9.88
CA GLN A 56 -27.11 -27.93 9.95
C GLN A 56 -27.86 -26.55 9.98
N ASN A 57 -28.63 -26.26 8.93
CA ASN A 57 -30.11 -26.12 9.00
C ASN A 57 -30.67 -27.07 7.92
N THR A 58 -32.00 -27.17 7.70
CA THR A 58 -32.57 -28.15 6.75
C THR A 58 -32.15 -27.94 5.28
N ASP A 59 -31.44 -26.85 4.98
CA ASP A 59 -31.19 -26.37 3.62
C ASP A 59 -29.67 -26.24 3.29
N ASP A 60 -28.77 -26.80 4.10
CA ASP A 60 -27.30 -26.79 3.89
C ASP A 60 -26.65 -25.38 3.82
N ARG A 61 -27.21 -24.39 4.54
CA ARG A 61 -26.71 -23.01 4.56
C ARG A 61 -26.16 -22.59 5.93
N CYS A 62 -25.11 -21.76 5.97
CA CYS A 62 -24.61 -20.97 7.13
C CYS A 62 -24.24 -19.53 6.73
N GLY A 63 -23.64 -18.80 7.68
CA GLY A 63 -23.35 -17.38 7.56
C GLY A 63 -24.51 -16.48 7.97
N GLU A 64 -24.26 -15.18 7.98
CA GLU A 64 -25.06 -14.16 8.69
C GLU A 64 -26.56 -14.14 8.35
N LYS A 65 -26.95 -14.65 7.18
CA LYS A 65 -28.37 -14.90 6.89
C LYS A 65 -28.63 -16.01 5.87
N TYR A 66 -27.78 -17.04 5.87
CA TYR A 66 -27.87 -18.27 5.06
C TYR A 66 -27.71 -18.04 3.55
N GLY A 67 -26.56 -17.48 3.17
CA GLY A 67 -26.06 -17.38 1.79
C GLY A 67 -24.66 -17.98 1.61
N ALA A 68 -24.13 -18.65 2.63
CA ALA A 68 -22.85 -19.35 2.61
C ALA A 68 -23.05 -20.85 2.87
N TRP A 69 -22.04 -21.63 2.51
CA TRP A 69 -22.07 -23.09 2.60
C TRP A 69 -21.27 -23.56 3.81
N CYS A 70 -21.76 -24.60 4.47
CA CYS A 70 -21.05 -25.22 5.59
C CYS A 70 -20.38 -26.47 5.08
N GLY A 71 -19.12 -26.66 5.46
CA GLY A 71 -18.39 -27.86 5.14
C GLY A 71 -17.24 -28.07 6.09
N GLN A 72 -16.61 -29.21 5.92
CA GLN A 72 -15.34 -29.54 6.52
C GLN A 72 -14.36 -29.68 5.37
N GLY A 73 -13.11 -29.29 5.57
CA GLY A 73 -12.08 -29.34 4.55
C GLY A 73 -11.61 -27.98 4.11
N GLU A 74 -10.54 -28.01 3.32
CA GLU A 74 -9.76 -26.87 2.90
C GLU A 74 -10.60 -25.75 2.27
N GLU A 75 -11.41 -26.08 1.27
CA GLU A 75 -12.25 -25.12 0.52
C GLU A 75 -13.22 -24.31 1.40
N TYR A 76 -13.58 -24.82 2.60
CA TYR A 76 -14.49 -24.14 3.52
C TYR A 76 -13.78 -23.38 4.64
N CYS A 77 -12.51 -23.70 4.88
CA CYS A 77 -11.76 -23.22 6.04
C CYS A 77 -10.61 -22.28 5.68
N LEU A 78 -10.32 -22.10 4.39
CA LEU A 78 -9.28 -21.20 3.91
C LEU A 78 -9.68 -19.73 4.03
N SER A 79 -8.71 -18.90 4.39
CA SER A 79 -8.82 -17.45 4.38
C SER A 79 -8.54 -16.88 2.98
N PRO A 80 -9.18 -15.76 2.61
CA PRO A 80 -10.12 -14.95 3.41
C PRO A 80 -11.59 -15.39 3.30
N ASP A 81 -11.89 -16.47 2.58
CA ASP A 81 -13.29 -16.85 2.28
C ASP A 81 -14.05 -17.42 3.49
N CYS A 82 -13.32 -17.99 4.47
CA CYS A 82 -13.92 -18.55 5.67
C CYS A 82 -14.45 -17.45 6.61
N GLN A 83 -15.76 -17.41 6.81
CA GLN A 83 -16.38 -16.40 7.68
C GLN A 83 -16.00 -16.62 9.16
N LEU A 84 -15.04 -15.84 9.66
CA LEU A 84 -14.44 -16.00 11.00
C LEU A 84 -15.47 -16.08 12.15
N ASN A 85 -16.59 -15.36 12.04
CA ASN A 85 -17.66 -15.35 13.04
C ASN A 85 -18.51 -16.64 13.10
N TYR A 86 -18.43 -17.48 12.06
CA TYR A 86 -19.31 -18.64 11.89
C TYR A 86 -18.54 -19.97 11.81
N GLY A 87 -17.26 -19.93 11.43
CA GLY A 87 -16.40 -21.11 11.32
C GLY A 87 -15.31 -21.14 12.40
N SER A 88 -15.46 -21.99 13.42
CA SER A 88 -14.37 -22.22 14.38
C SER A 88 -13.16 -22.92 13.76
N GLY A 89 -13.32 -23.48 12.55
CA GLY A 89 -12.27 -24.12 11.76
C GLY A 89 -11.55 -23.19 10.79
N CYS A 90 -11.94 -21.91 10.68
CA CYS A 90 -11.23 -20.97 9.82
C CYS A 90 -9.75 -20.90 10.24
N ASP A 91 -8.85 -21.04 9.27
CA ASP A 91 -7.41 -20.86 9.46
C ASP A 91 -7.08 -19.44 9.95
N GLY A 92 -7.85 -18.42 9.55
CA GLY A 92 -7.73 -17.05 10.02
C GLY A 92 -8.06 -16.85 11.50
N ASN A 93 -8.76 -17.80 12.14
CA ASN A 93 -8.97 -17.80 13.59
C ASN A 93 -7.83 -18.52 14.36
N GLN A 94 -6.90 -19.17 13.65
CA GLN A 94 -5.83 -19.95 14.29
C GLN A 94 -4.65 -19.06 14.62
N LYS A 95 -4.51 -18.71 15.89
CA LYS A 95 -3.32 -18.04 16.43
C LYS A 95 -2.04 -18.80 16.02
N PRO A 96 -0.98 -18.12 15.54
CA PRO A 96 0.31 -18.74 15.31
C PRO A 96 1.03 -19.06 16.62
N ASP A 97 2.00 -19.97 16.54
CA ASP A 97 2.95 -20.18 17.63
C ASP A 97 3.91 -18.98 17.72
N GLY A 98 4.44 -18.69 18.90
CA GLY A 98 5.40 -17.61 19.12
C GLY A 98 5.10 -16.77 20.37
N VAL A 99 5.94 -15.76 20.60
CA VAL A 99 5.78 -14.83 21.72
C VAL A 99 4.70 -13.81 21.40
N ASP A 100 3.73 -13.65 22.30
CA ASP A 100 2.67 -12.65 22.19
C ASP A 100 3.24 -11.22 22.14
N THR A 101 2.78 -10.43 21.18
CA THR A 101 3.29 -9.08 20.89
C THR A 101 2.35 -7.97 21.39
N SER A 102 1.20 -8.32 22.00
CA SER A 102 0.21 -7.35 22.45
C SER A 102 0.74 -6.38 23.52
N ASP A 103 1.71 -6.81 24.33
CA ASP A 103 2.35 -6.01 25.38
C ASP A 103 3.59 -5.22 24.89
N ILE A 104 3.97 -5.33 23.60
CA ILE A 104 5.08 -4.53 23.03
C ILE A 104 4.66 -3.06 22.95
N GLU A 105 5.55 -2.15 23.39
CA GLU A 105 5.28 -0.71 23.42
C GLU A 105 5.03 -0.14 22.01
N ARG A 106 3.93 0.62 21.88
CA ARG A 106 3.47 1.23 20.61
C ARG A 106 3.98 2.67 20.42
N THR A 107 5.20 2.96 20.88
CA THR A 107 5.87 4.27 20.71
C THR A 107 5.89 4.68 19.23
N LYS A 108 5.46 5.90 18.93
CA LYS A 108 5.49 6.49 17.59
C LYS A 108 6.78 7.27 17.45
N VAL A 109 7.62 6.88 16.49
CA VAL A 109 8.94 7.47 16.21
C VAL A 109 8.99 7.87 14.74
N GLY A 110 9.72 8.93 14.43
CA GLY A 110 9.77 9.51 13.09
C GLY A 110 8.62 10.48 12.81
N ASP A 111 8.67 11.10 11.63
CA ASP A 111 7.69 12.11 11.21
C ASP A 111 6.60 11.51 10.30
N VAL A 112 6.78 10.27 9.82
CA VAL A 112 5.79 9.57 9.00
C VAL A 112 4.51 9.32 9.82
N PRO A 113 3.32 9.70 9.32
CA PRO A 113 2.07 9.55 10.06
C PRO A 113 1.73 8.10 10.43
N TYR A 114 1.14 7.91 11.61
CA TYR A 114 0.61 6.64 12.09
C TYR A 114 -0.93 6.64 12.04
N GLY A 115 -1.53 5.60 11.45
CA GLY A 115 -2.97 5.54 11.18
C GLY A 115 -3.43 6.60 10.18
N GLY A 116 -4.63 7.14 10.41
CA GLY A 116 -5.21 8.20 9.58
C GLY A 116 -5.63 7.73 8.18
N VAL A 117 -5.82 8.69 7.27
CA VAL A 117 -6.37 8.46 5.92
C VAL A 117 -5.44 7.67 4.99
N GLY A 118 -4.23 7.36 5.45
CA GLY A 118 -3.21 6.62 4.72
C GLY A 118 -2.30 7.48 3.84
N ILE A 119 -1.24 6.85 3.34
CA ILE A 119 -0.15 7.45 2.58
C ILE A 119 -0.18 6.87 1.17
N TYR A 120 -0.22 7.71 0.14
CA TYR A 120 -0.47 7.29 -1.25
C TYR A 120 0.73 7.42 -2.17
N ASP A 121 1.64 8.34 -1.87
CA ASP A 121 2.74 8.74 -2.74
C ASP A 121 4.06 8.84 -1.96
N CYS A 122 5.18 8.88 -2.69
CA CYS A 122 6.50 9.08 -2.10
C CYS A 122 6.78 10.56 -1.85
N GLU A 123 7.46 10.85 -0.74
CA GLU A 123 7.90 12.22 -0.43
C GLU A 123 9.07 12.68 -1.30
N ASN A 124 9.88 11.73 -1.79
CA ASN A 124 11.06 12.03 -2.59
C ASN A 124 10.78 11.85 -4.09
N ASP A 125 10.92 12.92 -4.87
CA ASP A 125 10.94 12.83 -6.32
C ASP A 125 12.03 11.89 -6.83
N GLY A 126 11.72 11.17 -7.90
CA GLY A 126 12.61 10.19 -8.53
C GLY A 126 12.61 8.83 -7.87
N ASP A 127 11.83 8.64 -6.80
CA ASP A 127 11.62 7.34 -6.18
C ASP A 127 10.39 6.65 -6.76
N ILE A 128 10.54 5.36 -7.05
CA ILE A 128 9.42 4.43 -7.22
C ILE A 128 9.57 3.31 -6.19
N ALA A 129 8.59 3.20 -5.31
CA ALA A 129 8.44 2.08 -4.38
C ALA A 129 7.51 1.03 -5.00
N ILE A 130 8.08 -0.01 -5.61
CA ILE A 130 7.33 -1.18 -6.06
C ILE A 130 7.01 -2.03 -4.83
N THR A 131 5.74 -2.40 -4.68
CA THR A 131 5.26 -3.14 -3.50
C THR A 131 4.50 -4.39 -3.89
N PHE A 132 4.62 -5.45 -3.09
CA PHE A 132 3.99 -6.74 -3.34
C PHE A 132 3.15 -7.17 -2.15
N ASP A 133 1.86 -7.39 -2.39
CA ASP A 133 0.89 -7.84 -1.39
C ASP A 133 0.68 -9.36 -1.44
N ASP A 134 0.02 -9.90 -0.42
CA ASP A 134 -0.43 -11.29 -0.26
C ASP A 134 0.62 -12.37 -0.01
N GLY A 135 1.85 -12.14 -0.44
CA GLY A 135 2.96 -13.07 -0.31
C GLY A 135 3.41 -13.40 1.13
N PRO A 136 4.43 -14.26 1.28
CA PRO A 136 5.09 -14.99 0.20
C PRO A 136 4.20 -16.14 -0.32
N TYR A 137 4.47 -16.61 -1.54
CA TYR A 137 3.81 -17.75 -2.17
C TYR A 137 4.71 -18.44 -3.22
N GLU A 138 4.13 -19.14 -4.20
CA GLU A 138 4.83 -20.01 -5.16
C GLU A 138 5.92 -19.29 -5.98
N TYR A 139 5.72 -18.01 -6.34
CA TYR A 139 6.62 -17.28 -7.25
C TYR A 139 7.60 -16.33 -6.55
N THR A 140 7.48 -16.16 -5.23
CA THR A 140 8.23 -15.13 -4.50
C THR A 140 9.76 -15.33 -4.55
N GLU A 141 10.26 -16.56 -4.58
CA GLU A 141 11.70 -16.82 -4.72
C GLU A 141 12.25 -16.34 -6.07
N ASP A 142 11.50 -16.57 -7.15
CA ASP A 142 11.87 -16.11 -8.50
C ASP A 142 11.83 -14.58 -8.58
N LEU A 143 10.86 -13.95 -7.89
CA LEU A 143 10.79 -12.50 -7.77
C LEU A 143 12.03 -11.93 -7.06
N LEU A 144 12.48 -12.54 -5.96
CA LEU A 144 13.68 -12.11 -5.25
C LEU A 144 14.93 -12.26 -6.14
N ASP A 145 15.03 -13.34 -6.90
CA ASP A 145 16.09 -13.53 -7.90
C ASP A 145 16.08 -12.42 -8.96
N LEU A 146 14.90 -12.02 -9.45
CA LEU A 146 14.74 -10.95 -10.43
C LEU A 146 15.13 -9.59 -9.84
N LEU A 147 14.65 -9.25 -8.64
CA LEU A 147 14.99 -7.98 -7.99
C LEU A 147 16.49 -7.88 -7.71
N ALA A 148 17.13 -8.98 -7.28
CA ALA A 148 18.56 -9.06 -7.08
C ALA A 148 19.35 -8.82 -8.39
N GLN A 149 18.90 -9.37 -9.53
CA GLN A 149 19.53 -9.16 -10.84
C GLN A 149 19.57 -7.69 -11.27
N TYR A 150 18.53 -6.93 -10.91
CA TYR A 150 18.42 -5.51 -11.24
C TYR A 150 18.99 -4.58 -10.15
N GLU A 151 19.43 -5.15 -9.01
CA GLU A 151 19.78 -4.44 -7.77
C GLU A 151 18.63 -3.55 -7.26
N ALA A 152 17.39 -3.99 -7.50
CA ALA A 152 16.15 -3.32 -7.10
C ALA A 152 15.81 -3.62 -5.64
N LYS A 153 15.10 -2.68 -5.00
CA LYS A 153 14.51 -2.83 -3.66
C LYS A 153 13.01 -2.66 -3.75
N ALA A 154 12.31 -3.40 -2.90
CA ALA A 154 10.86 -3.49 -2.90
C ALA A 154 10.37 -3.61 -1.46
N THR A 155 9.06 -3.44 -1.28
CA THR A 155 8.39 -3.66 0.01
C THR A 155 7.38 -4.79 -0.14
N PHE A 156 7.42 -5.77 0.76
CA PHE A 156 6.50 -6.90 0.76
C PHE A 156 5.52 -6.76 1.92
N PHE A 157 4.24 -6.63 1.61
CA PHE A 157 3.15 -6.64 2.58
C PHE A 157 2.70 -8.09 2.79
N ILE A 158 3.10 -8.66 3.91
CA ILE A 158 3.02 -10.10 4.17
C ILE A 158 1.73 -10.48 4.90
N THR A 159 0.96 -11.39 4.31
CA THR A 159 -0.16 -12.05 4.99
C THR A 159 0.34 -13.24 5.83
N GLY A 160 -0.35 -13.53 6.93
CA GLY A 160 0.02 -14.62 7.85
C GLY A 160 -0.49 -16.02 7.44
N THR A 161 -1.71 -16.09 6.94
CA THR A 161 -2.36 -17.25 6.32
C THR A 161 -3.29 -16.71 5.25
N ASN A 162 -3.05 -17.02 3.98
CA ASN A 162 -3.86 -16.55 2.87
C ASN A 162 -3.79 -17.59 1.75
N LEU A 163 -4.86 -17.75 0.97
CA LEU A 163 -4.89 -18.65 -0.20
C LEU A 163 -4.42 -20.07 0.13
N HIS A 164 -4.76 -20.55 1.31
CA HIS A 164 -4.32 -21.86 1.81
C HIS A 164 -2.79 -22.09 1.85
N LYS A 165 -1.98 -21.02 1.88
CA LYS A 165 -0.53 -21.16 2.00
C LYS A 165 -0.08 -21.78 3.33
N GLY A 166 -0.98 -21.91 4.30
CA GLY A 166 -0.68 -22.31 5.67
C GLY A 166 -0.12 -21.15 6.51
N LYS A 167 0.23 -21.43 7.77
CA LYS A 167 0.75 -20.41 8.68
C LYS A 167 2.15 -19.98 8.27
N LEU A 168 2.40 -18.68 8.32
CA LEU A 168 3.66 -18.05 7.93
C LEU A 168 4.89 -18.66 8.61
N ASN A 169 4.79 -19.01 9.88
CA ASN A 169 5.89 -19.56 10.67
C ASN A 169 5.77 -21.08 10.92
N ASP A 170 4.98 -21.80 10.10
CA ASP A 170 4.99 -23.26 10.14
C ASP A 170 6.36 -23.79 9.69
N PRO A 171 7.08 -24.58 10.52
CA PRO A 171 8.41 -25.09 10.18
C PRO A 171 8.40 -26.10 9.01
N ALA A 172 7.23 -26.60 8.59
CA ALA A 172 7.10 -27.48 7.43
C ALA A 172 7.00 -26.71 6.09
N LEU A 173 6.84 -25.39 6.13
CA LEU A 173 6.65 -24.52 4.98
C LEU A 173 7.88 -23.62 4.72
N PRO A 174 8.11 -23.18 3.47
CA PRO A 174 9.33 -22.44 3.11
C PRO A 174 9.26 -20.94 3.44
N TRP A 175 8.13 -20.44 3.95
CA TRP A 175 7.86 -19.01 4.08
C TRP A 175 8.85 -18.30 5.01
N ALA A 176 9.23 -18.93 6.12
CA ALA A 176 10.20 -18.36 7.05
C ALA A 176 11.55 -18.07 6.39
N SER A 177 12.08 -18.99 5.57
CA SER A 177 13.33 -18.77 4.85
C SER A 177 13.21 -17.69 3.78
N ILE A 178 12.07 -17.60 3.10
CA ILE A 178 11.81 -16.58 2.08
C ILE A 178 11.76 -15.19 2.71
N ILE A 179 11.09 -15.03 3.85
CA ILE A 179 11.01 -13.75 4.57
C ILE A 179 12.36 -13.34 5.14
N GLN A 180 13.14 -14.30 5.66
CA GLN A 180 14.52 -14.04 6.07
C GLN A 180 15.39 -13.59 4.88
N ARG A 181 15.17 -14.17 3.69
CA ARG A 181 15.83 -13.77 2.45
C ARG A 181 15.45 -12.35 2.04
N MET A 182 14.17 -11.98 2.07
CA MET A 182 13.71 -10.59 1.84
C MET A 182 14.49 -9.59 2.70
N ALA A 183 14.57 -9.84 4.02
CA ALA A 183 15.29 -9.00 4.96
C ALA A 183 16.80 -8.96 4.66
N ALA A 184 17.40 -10.13 4.41
CA ALA A 184 18.83 -10.28 4.14
C ALA A 184 19.27 -9.67 2.81
N GLU A 185 18.34 -9.48 1.87
CA GLU A 185 18.58 -8.82 0.59
C GLU A 185 18.18 -7.33 0.61
N GLY A 186 17.72 -6.82 1.75
CA GLY A 186 17.48 -5.40 1.97
C GLY A 186 16.12 -4.89 1.52
N HIS A 187 15.16 -5.79 1.30
CA HIS A 187 13.77 -5.43 1.09
C HIS A 187 13.11 -5.03 2.41
N GLN A 188 12.06 -4.23 2.34
CA GLN A 188 11.23 -3.93 3.50
C GLN A 188 10.12 -4.98 3.63
N ILE A 189 9.85 -5.39 4.85
CA ILE A 189 8.76 -6.32 5.19
C ILE A 189 7.74 -5.51 5.98
N ALA A 190 6.49 -5.55 5.54
CA ALA A 190 5.36 -4.85 6.14
C ALA A 190 4.23 -5.84 6.39
N SER A 191 3.27 -5.46 7.24
CA SER A 191 2.12 -6.32 7.55
C SER A 191 1.03 -6.18 6.50
N HIS A 192 0.44 -7.31 6.08
CA HIS A 192 -0.81 -7.35 5.34
C HIS A 192 -1.85 -8.19 6.09
N THR A 193 -1.85 -8.08 7.42
CA THR A 193 -2.76 -8.80 8.34
C THR A 193 -2.49 -10.30 8.44
N TRP A 194 -3.22 -10.97 9.33
CA TRP A 194 -3.13 -12.41 9.47
C TRP A 194 -3.81 -13.11 8.29
N SER A 195 -5.07 -12.83 8.03
CA SER A 195 -5.91 -13.63 7.13
C SER A 195 -6.48 -12.89 5.93
N HIS A 196 -5.95 -11.71 5.59
CA HIS A 196 -6.39 -10.90 4.44
C HIS A 196 -7.88 -10.56 4.46
N GLU A 197 -8.42 -10.36 5.66
CA GLU A 197 -9.83 -10.09 5.83
C GLU A 197 -10.11 -8.58 5.88
N ASN A 198 -11.35 -8.18 5.56
CA ASN A 198 -11.74 -6.77 5.62
C ASN A 198 -11.89 -6.30 7.08
N PHE A 199 -10.94 -5.48 7.55
CA PHE A 199 -10.96 -4.87 8.88
C PHE A 199 -12.27 -4.19 9.25
N SER A 200 -12.84 -3.43 8.33
CA SER A 200 -14.05 -2.63 8.59
C SER A 200 -15.30 -3.51 8.79
N ALA A 201 -15.22 -4.81 8.46
CA ALA A 201 -16.28 -5.78 8.67
C ALA A 201 -16.08 -6.63 9.95
N MET A 202 -15.06 -6.35 10.75
CA MET A 202 -14.72 -7.10 11.95
C MET A 202 -15.14 -6.42 13.26
N SER A 203 -15.20 -7.21 14.34
CA SER A 203 -15.16 -6.65 15.70
C SER A 203 -13.76 -6.17 16.07
N ASP A 204 -13.66 -5.29 17.08
CA ASP A 204 -12.37 -4.72 17.49
C ASP A 204 -11.35 -5.77 17.93
N THR A 205 -11.77 -6.78 18.67
CA THR A 205 -10.89 -7.88 19.07
C THR A 205 -10.37 -8.64 17.85
N GLN A 206 -11.23 -8.93 16.87
CA GLN A 206 -10.79 -9.64 15.66
C GLN A 206 -9.83 -8.82 14.82
N ALA A 207 -10.13 -7.54 14.60
CA ALA A 207 -9.26 -6.62 13.88
C ALA A 207 -7.88 -6.50 14.56
N ARG A 208 -7.84 -6.43 15.90
CA ARG A 208 -6.57 -6.45 16.64
C ARG A 208 -5.85 -7.79 16.53
N ASP A 209 -6.56 -8.90 16.64
CA ASP A 209 -5.98 -10.25 16.48
C ASP A 209 -5.35 -10.43 15.10
N GLN A 210 -5.93 -9.85 14.03
CA GLN A 210 -5.34 -9.88 12.69
C GLN A 210 -3.94 -9.25 12.66
N MET A 211 -3.74 -8.12 13.34
CA MET A 211 -2.43 -7.48 13.41
C MET A 211 -1.48 -8.26 14.33
N ILE A 212 -1.95 -8.58 15.55
CA ILE A 212 -1.14 -9.27 16.56
C ILE A 212 -0.70 -10.66 16.10
N TYR A 213 -1.53 -11.42 15.39
CA TYR A 213 -1.14 -12.75 14.92
C TYR A 213 -0.06 -12.65 13.81
N ASN A 214 -0.20 -11.70 12.90
CA ASN A 214 0.84 -11.45 11.89
C ASN A 214 2.17 -11.01 12.55
N GLU A 215 2.10 -10.12 13.55
CA GLU A 215 3.25 -9.73 14.36
C GLU A 215 3.92 -10.92 15.07
N ILE A 216 3.15 -11.79 15.71
CA ILE A 216 3.68 -12.97 16.42
C ILE A 216 4.49 -13.85 15.45
N ALA A 217 3.94 -14.14 14.27
CA ALA A 217 4.62 -14.97 13.29
C ALA A 217 5.87 -14.29 12.70
N LEU A 218 5.79 -13.00 12.36
CA LEU A 218 6.96 -12.25 11.87
C LEU A 218 8.05 -12.12 12.94
N ASN A 219 7.66 -11.91 14.20
CA ASN A 219 8.59 -11.87 15.33
C ASN A 219 9.27 -13.23 15.56
N ASP A 220 8.56 -14.34 15.37
CA ASP A 220 9.14 -15.67 15.47
C ASP A 220 10.19 -15.94 14.36
N ILE A 221 9.96 -15.38 13.16
CA ILE A 221 10.86 -15.53 12.01
C ILE A 221 12.07 -14.59 12.08
N LEU A 222 11.86 -13.34 12.47
CA LEU A 222 12.83 -12.23 12.34
C LEU A 222 13.35 -11.70 13.68
N GLY A 223 12.59 -11.87 14.77
CA GLY A 223 12.89 -11.27 16.08
C GLY A 223 12.39 -9.83 16.25
N TYR A 224 11.69 -9.27 15.27
CA TYR A 224 11.13 -7.91 15.29
C TYR A 224 9.83 -7.86 14.48
N ILE A 225 9.06 -6.79 14.65
CA ILE A 225 7.74 -6.62 14.03
C ILE A 225 7.68 -5.34 13.19
N PRO A 226 6.96 -5.32 12.07
CA PRO A 226 6.85 -4.14 11.21
C PRO A 226 6.02 -3.03 11.87
N THR A 227 6.35 -1.77 11.56
CA THR A 227 5.51 -0.59 11.81
C THR A 227 4.73 -0.16 10.58
N TYR A 228 4.97 -0.78 9.42
CA TYR A 228 4.27 -0.51 8.18
C TYR A 228 3.22 -1.57 7.90
N MET A 229 2.06 -1.16 7.39
CA MET A 229 1.03 -2.09 6.92
C MET A 229 0.21 -1.51 5.78
N ARG A 230 -0.41 -2.42 5.01
CA ARG A 230 -1.44 -2.07 4.03
C ARG A 230 -2.74 -2.79 4.41
N PRO A 231 -3.88 -2.09 4.48
CA PRO A 231 -5.17 -2.74 4.74
C PRO A 231 -5.62 -3.59 3.54
N PRO A 232 -6.09 -4.84 3.75
CA PRO A 232 -6.66 -5.66 2.69
C PRO A 232 -7.75 -4.93 1.91
N TYR A 233 -7.80 -5.15 0.59
CA TYR A 233 -8.73 -4.50 -0.34
C TYR A 233 -8.62 -2.97 -0.39
N SER A 234 -7.57 -2.39 0.19
CA SER A 234 -7.42 -0.96 0.41
C SER A 234 -8.58 -0.34 1.20
N ILE A 235 -9.20 -1.09 2.12
CA ILE A 235 -10.34 -0.62 2.92
C ILE A 235 -9.90 -0.39 4.37
N CYS A 236 -9.96 0.86 4.82
CA CYS A 236 -9.74 1.23 6.22
C CYS A 236 -10.56 2.48 6.58
N GLU A 237 -11.73 2.28 7.17
CA GLU A 237 -12.61 3.36 7.63
C GLU A 237 -12.14 3.93 8.97
N ASP A 238 -12.75 5.01 9.46
CA ASP A 238 -12.34 5.76 10.67
C ASP A 238 -11.91 4.86 11.85
N TYR A 239 -12.71 3.84 12.16
CA TYR A 239 -12.39 2.90 13.23
C TYR A 239 -11.07 2.13 13.00
N CYS A 240 -10.85 1.65 11.77
CA CYS A 240 -9.61 0.97 11.38
C CYS A 240 -8.41 1.92 11.47
N GLN A 241 -8.58 3.17 11.05
CA GLN A 241 -7.53 4.20 11.08
C GLN A 241 -7.09 4.49 12.53
N ASP A 242 -8.06 4.64 13.45
CA ASP A 242 -7.80 4.84 14.87
C ASP A 242 -7.12 3.61 15.50
N MET A 243 -7.62 2.41 15.21
CA MET A 243 -7.03 1.16 15.73
C MET A 243 -5.58 0.98 15.26
N LEU A 244 -5.27 1.26 13.99
CA LEU A 244 -3.92 1.16 13.46
C LEU A 244 -3.02 2.28 14.02
N ALA A 245 -3.56 3.47 14.27
CA ALA A 245 -2.86 4.53 15.00
C ALA A 245 -2.50 4.07 16.42
N ASP A 246 -3.41 3.40 17.13
CA ASP A 246 -3.19 2.87 18.49
C ASP A 246 -2.14 1.75 18.51
N LEU A 247 -2.17 0.86 17.50
CA LEU A 247 -1.19 -0.20 17.34
C LEU A 247 0.15 0.30 16.80
N GLY A 248 0.23 1.59 16.45
CA GLY A 248 1.46 2.23 15.99
C GLY A 248 1.90 1.72 14.62
N TYR A 249 0.95 1.68 13.67
CA TYR A 249 1.19 1.37 12.26
C TYR A 249 1.08 2.60 11.34
N HIS A 250 1.99 2.70 10.37
CA HIS A 250 1.85 3.51 9.16
C HIS A 250 0.93 2.78 8.17
N VAL A 251 -0.06 3.48 7.63
CA VAL A 251 -1.07 2.92 6.71
C VAL A 251 -0.70 3.30 5.28
N ILE A 252 -0.34 2.31 4.47
CA ILE A 252 0.19 2.51 3.13
C ILE A 252 -0.81 2.12 2.06
N TYR A 253 -1.04 3.02 1.11
CA TYR A 253 -1.78 2.82 -0.12
C TYR A 253 -0.82 2.91 -1.31
N PHE A 254 -1.26 3.48 -2.44
CA PHE A 254 -0.54 3.59 -3.70
C PHE A 254 -1.22 4.64 -4.57
N ASP A 255 -0.46 5.26 -5.47
CA ASP A 255 -0.92 6.20 -6.48
C ASP A 255 -0.76 5.63 -7.91
N LEU A 256 -0.10 4.47 -8.04
CA LEU A 256 0.01 3.69 -9.27
C LEU A 256 -0.45 2.24 -9.05
N ASP A 257 -1.58 1.87 -9.66
CA ASP A 257 -2.11 0.50 -9.73
C ASP A 257 -2.11 0.07 -11.20
N THR A 258 -1.30 -0.92 -11.53
CA THR A 258 -1.19 -1.52 -12.87
C THR A 258 -2.29 -2.56 -13.11
N GLU A 259 -3.12 -2.87 -12.11
CA GLU A 259 -4.18 -3.86 -12.15
C GLU A 259 -3.66 -5.27 -12.52
N GLY A 260 -2.43 -5.64 -12.14
CA GLY A 260 -1.83 -6.96 -12.44
C GLY A 260 -2.69 -8.15 -11.99
N TYR A 261 -3.44 -7.99 -10.89
CA TYR A 261 -4.41 -8.97 -10.38
C TYR A 261 -5.66 -9.14 -11.27
N LEU A 262 -6.01 -8.16 -12.11
CA LEU A 262 -7.07 -8.30 -13.13
C LEU A 262 -6.55 -8.90 -14.43
N HIS A 263 -5.25 -8.75 -14.69
CA HIS A 263 -4.59 -9.13 -15.94
C HIS A 263 -3.61 -10.29 -15.78
N SER A 264 -3.85 -11.19 -14.81
CA SER A 264 -2.98 -12.31 -14.48
C SER A 264 -2.94 -13.44 -15.53
N ASP A 265 -3.74 -13.34 -16.61
CA ASP A 265 -3.66 -14.24 -17.77
C ASP A 265 -2.57 -13.75 -18.75
N PRO A 266 -1.76 -14.65 -19.34
CA PRO A 266 -0.71 -14.25 -20.29
C PRO A 266 -1.20 -13.42 -21.48
N SER A 267 -2.47 -13.53 -21.86
CA SER A 267 -3.07 -12.75 -22.96
C SER A 267 -3.52 -11.34 -22.56
N LEU A 268 -3.59 -11.04 -21.25
CA LEU A 268 -4.09 -9.78 -20.71
C LEU A 268 -2.99 -8.91 -20.08
N ILE A 269 -1.87 -9.49 -19.63
CA ILE A 269 -0.82 -8.75 -18.88
C ILE A 269 -0.23 -7.54 -19.61
N GLN A 270 -0.41 -7.44 -20.94
CA GLN A 270 -0.05 -6.23 -21.69
C GLN A 270 -0.86 -5.00 -21.24
N GLU A 271 -2.12 -5.17 -20.82
CA GLU A 271 -2.95 -4.07 -20.32
C GLU A 271 -2.31 -3.40 -19.09
N SER A 272 -1.71 -4.19 -18.19
CA SER A 272 -0.96 -3.66 -17.04
C SER A 272 0.32 -2.92 -17.43
N LYS A 273 1.02 -3.38 -18.48
CA LYS A 273 2.19 -2.68 -19.02
C LYS A 273 1.80 -1.36 -19.68
N ASP A 274 0.67 -1.32 -20.36
CA ASP A 274 0.15 -0.09 -20.98
C ASP A 274 -0.23 0.95 -19.91
N ILE A 275 -0.81 0.51 -18.77
CA ILE A 275 -1.08 1.39 -17.62
C ILE A 275 0.21 1.97 -17.04
N TRP A 276 1.24 1.13 -16.86
CA TRP A 276 2.56 1.59 -16.42
C TRP A 276 3.17 2.59 -17.40
N ASP A 277 3.12 2.31 -18.70
CA ASP A 277 3.69 3.19 -19.73
C ASP A 277 3.02 4.57 -19.73
N ASP A 278 1.69 4.61 -19.60
CA ASP A 278 0.93 5.86 -19.52
C ASP A 278 1.30 6.71 -18.29
N ALA A 279 1.76 6.08 -17.20
CA ALA A 279 2.18 6.76 -15.98
C ALA A 279 3.67 7.13 -15.98
N VAL A 280 4.56 6.26 -16.45
CA VAL A 280 6.00 6.37 -16.21
C VAL A 280 6.76 6.81 -17.45
N GLU A 281 6.40 6.36 -18.64
CA GLU A 281 7.21 6.64 -19.84
C GLU A 281 7.14 8.11 -20.25
N GLY A 282 8.31 8.74 -20.39
CA GLY A 282 8.42 10.15 -20.80
C GLY A 282 8.09 11.18 -19.71
N THR A 283 7.89 10.73 -18.46
CA THR A 283 7.81 11.61 -17.30
C THR A 283 9.20 12.07 -16.83
N ASP A 284 9.24 13.18 -16.08
CA ASP A 284 10.49 13.73 -15.54
C ASP A 284 10.67 13.27 -14.09
N ALA A 285 11.53 12.25 -13.90
CA ALA A 285 11.88 11.69 -12.61
C ALA A 285 12.42 12.71 -11.59
N CYS A 286 12.72 13.95 -11.99
CA CYS A 286 13.09 15.01 -11.05
C CYS A 286 11.90 15.75 -10.42
N THR A 287 10.66 15.40 -10.82
CA THR A 287 9.43 16.08 -10.37
C THR A 287 8.27 15.10 -10.16
N THR A 288 8.56 13.80 -10.22
CA THR A 288 7.57 12.73 -10.12
C THR A 288 8.12 11.59 -9.29
N SER A 289 7.24 10.94 -8.57
CA SER A 289 7.50 9.75 -7.77
C SER A 289 6.27 8.84 -7.83
N TYR A 290 6.41 7.57 -7.46
CA TYR A 290 5.29 6.64 -7.41
C TYR A 290 5.40 5.66 -6.26
N LEU A 291 4.28 5.39 -5.61
CA LEU A 291 4.09 4.22 -4.77
C LEU A 291 3.20 3.26 -5.54
N GLU A 292 3.79 2.14 -5.97
CA GLU A 292 3.17 1.21 -6.89
C GLU A 292 2.77 -0.10 -6.18
N ILE A 293 1.65 -0.70 -6.60
CA ILE A 293 1.11 -1.94 -6.04
C ILE A 293 1.11 -3.09 -7.06
N GLU A 294 1.58 -4.25 -6.60
CA GLU A 294 1.47 -5.55 -7.26
C GLU A 294 1.20 -6.67 -6.25
N HIS A 295 1.00 -7.89 -6.75
CA HIS A 295 0.78 -9.08 -5.93
C HIS A 295 1.66 -10.23 -6.42
N ASP A 296 2.63 -10.67 -5.61
CA ASP A 296 3.63 -11.68 -6.00
C ASP A 296 3.09 -13.12 -6.02
N ILE A 297 1.81 -13.28 -5.69
CA ILE A 297 1.05 -14.53 -5.81
C ILE A 297 0.64 -14.85 -7.26
N HIS A 298 0.83 -13.91 -8.20
CA HIS A 298 0.43 -14.08 -9.60
C HIS A 298 1.65 -14.32 -10.51
N GLU A 299 1.64 -15.41 -11.26
CA GLU A 299 2.75 -15.82 -12.14
C GLU A 299 3.11 -14.71 -13.15
N GLN A 300 2.11 -14.13 -13.82
CA GLN A 300 2.36 -13.10 -14.83
C GLN A 300 2.85 -11.78 -14.23
N VAL A 301 2.53 -11.49 -12.97
CA VAL A 301 3.10 -10.35 -12.27
C VAL A 301 4.61 -10.59 -12.12
N VAL A 302 4.99 -11.72 -11.53
CA VAL A 302 6.40 -12.03 -11.22
C VAL A 302 7.25 -12.27 -12.48
N HIS A 303 6.81 -13.13 -13.39
CA HIS A 303 7.64 -13.61 -14.52
C HIS A 303 7.52 -12.74 -15.78
N ASN A 304 6.66 -11.72 -15.80
CA ASN A 304 6.42 -10.94 -17.02
C ASN A 304 6.31 -9.42 -16.75
N LEU A 305 5.48 -9.02 -15.78
CA LEU A 305 5.26 -7.60 -15.49
C LEU A 305 6.43 -6.99 -14.73
N THR A 306 6.88 -7.59 -13.62
CA THR A 306 7.90 -6.99 -12.75
C THR A 306 9.20 -6.68 -13.48
N GLU A 307 9.69 -7.57 -14.37
CA GLU A 307 10.91 -7.27 -15.14
C GLU A 307 10.70 -6.03 -16.03
N TYR A 308 9.51 -5.89 -16.63
CA TYR A 308 9.15 -4.73 -17.43
C TYR A 308 9.16 -3.44 -16.60
N LEU A 309 8.53 -3.45 -15.42
CA LEU A 309 8.48 -2.29 -14.52
C LEU A 309 9.88 -1.87 -14.08
N VAL A 310 10.68 -2.83 -13.60
CA VAL A 310 12.03 -2.56 -13.10
C VAL A 310 12.98 -2.12 -14.21
N ALA A 311 12.88 -2.69 -15.40
CA ALA A 311 13.67 -2.22 -16.54
C ALA A 311 13.26 -0.80 -16.97
N SER A 312 11.95 -0.51 -17.01
CA SER A 312 11.41 0.80 -17.37
C SER A 312 11.79 1.88 -16.35
N LEU A 313 11.63 1.64 -15.04
CA LEU A 313 11.93 2.67 -14.02
C LEU A 313 13.39 3.12 -14.11
N PHE A 314 14.34 2.19 -14.25
CA PHE A 314 15.77 2.54 -14.37
C PHE A 314 16.10 3.22 -15.69
N ARG A 315 15.43 2.82 -16.79
CA ARG A 315 15.56 3.48 -18.09
C ARG A 315 15.08 4.94 -18.04
N ASN A 316 14.04 5.22 -17.26
CA ASN A 316 13.44 6.54 -17.11
C ASN A 316 14.07 7.40 -15.99
N GLY A 317 15.15 6.92 -15.36
CA GLY A 317 15.91 7.74 -14.40
C GLY A 317 15.52 7.58 -12.95
N TYR A 318 14.48 6.81 -12.64
CA TYR A 318 14.00 6.57 -11.29
C TYR A 318 14.91 5.63 -10.50
N ARG A 319 14.74 5.65 -9.18
CA ARG A 319 15.33 4.71 -8.23
C ARG A 319 14.25 3.74 -7.74
N SER A 320 14.61 2.48 -7.64
CA SER A 320 13.80 1.47 -6.97
C SER A 320 14.15 1.47 -5.48
N VAL A 321 13.17 1.80 -4.64
CA VAL A 321 13.34 1.98 -3.19
C VAL A 321 12.30 1.20 -2.39
N THR A 322 12.56 1.03 -1.10
CA THR A 322 11.53 0.58 -0.14
C THR A 322 10.54 1.70 0.17
N VAL A 323 9.36 1.39 0.72
CA VAL A 323 8.37 2.40 1.12
C VAL A 323 8.95 3.34 2.18
N GLY A 324 9.68 2.81 3.15
CA GLY A 324 10.33 3.63 4.18
C GLY A 324 11.32 4.64 3.59
N GLN A 325 12.11 4.25 2.58
CA GLN A 325 12.99 5.18 1.85
C GLN A 325 12.22 6.20 1.01
N CYS A 326 11.18 5.75 0.33
CA CYS A 326 10.25 6.58 -0.44
C CYS A 326 9.62 7.69 0.42
N LEU A 327 9.42 7.43 1.72
CA LEU A 327 8.88 8.37 2.70
C LEU A 327 9.95 9.07 3.56
N GLY A 328 11.23 8.94 3.22
CA GLY A 328 12.32 9.56 3.98
C GLY A 328 12.48 9.07 5.43
N ASP A 329 11.85 7.95 5.81
CA ASP A 329 11.89 7.44 7.17
C ASP A 329 13.20 6.70 7.46
N ASP A 330 13.81 6.97 8.61
CA ASP A 330 15.02 6.27 9.03
C ASP A 330 14.70 4.77 9.15
N PRO A 331 15.50 3.87 8.54
CA PRO A 331 15.27 2.43 8.64
C PRO A 331 15.17 1.85 10.06
N ALA A 332 15.70 2.56 11.06
CA ALA A 332 15.51 2.19 12.47
C ALA A 332 14.05 2.29 12.95
N ASN A 333 13.20 3.04 12.24
CA ASN A 333 11.78 3.26 12.58
C ASN A 333 10.83 2.27 11.89
N TRP A 334 11.30 1.54 10.87
CA TRP A 334 10.46 0.61 10.09
C TRP A 334 9.98 -0.61 10.89
N TYR A 335 10.64 -0.89 12.01
CA TYR A 335 10.38 -2.06 12.85
C TYR A 335 10.46 -1.72 14.34
N ARG A 336 9.76 -2.50 15.15
CA ARG A 336 9.90 -2.54 16.61
C ARG A 336 10.62 -3.81 17.01
N ALA A 337 11.50 -3.72 18.01
CA ALA A 337 12.12 -4.91 18.60
C ALA A 337 11.04 -5.80 19.24
N GLY A 338 11.10 -7.10 18.95
CA GLY A 338 10.26 -8.11 19.57
C GLY A 338 11.08 -9.00 20.49
N SER A 339 11.23 -10.28 20.12
CA SER A 339 12.07 -11.24 20.84
C SER A 339 13.57 -11.05 20.58
N GLY A 340 13.92 -10.38 19.49
CA GLY A 340 15.27 -10.03 19.07
C GLY A 340 15.47 -8.52 18.96
N THR A 341 16.40 -8.10 18.10
CA THR A 341 16.76 -6.70 17.87
C THR A 341 16.57 -6.33 16.42
N VAL A 342 16.09 -5.13 16.14
CA VAL A 342 16.04 -4.57 14.78
C VAL A 342 17.48 -4.41 14.27
N PRO A 343 17.87 -5.08 13.17
CA PRO A 343 19.21 -4.93 12.61
C PRO A 343 19.36 -3.56 11.96
N ALA A 344 20.60 -3.04 11.92
CA ALA A 344 20.90 -1.85 11.16
C ALA A 344 20.68 -2.11 9.66
N TYR A 345 19.99 -1.21 8.98
CA TYR A 345 19.80 -1.29 7.54
C TYR A 345 21.05 -0.74 6.82
N THR A 346 21.73 -1.61 6.07
CA THR A 346 23.01 -1.28 5.42
C THR A 346 22.95 -1.33 3.90
N PHE A 347 21.75 -1.31 3.32
CA PHE A 347 21.55 -1.36 1.87
C PHE A 347 21.39 0.05 1.32
N THR A 348 22.00 0.30 0.17
CA THR A 348 21.85 1.56 -0.55
C THR A 348 21.14 1.26 -1.87
N PRO A 349 20.03 1.94 -2.18
CA PRO A 349 19.39 1.83 -3.47
C PRO A 349 20.38 2.14 -4.59
N LYS A 350 20.20 1.48 -5.73
CA LYS A 350 20.98 1.78 -6.93
C LYS A 350 20.83 3.27 -7.27
N ALA A 351 21.97 3.92 -7.52
CA ALA A 351 21.97 5.34 -7.85
C ALA A 351 21.13 5.60 -9.12
N PRO A 352 20.41 6.73 -9.17
CA PRO A 352 19.63 7.09 -10.35
C PRO A 352 20.57 7.33 -11.54
N THR A 353 20.08 7.04 -12.74
CA THR A 353 20.82 7.33 -13.98
C THR A 353 20.71 8.80 -14.39
N VAL A 354 19.72 9.52 -13.83
CA VAL A 354 19.51 10.96 -13.99
C VAL A 354 19.91 11.66 -12.69
N THR A 355 20.78 12.66 -12.80
CA THR A 355 21.06 13.58 -11.70
C THR A 355 20.16 14.79 -11.85
N CYS A 356 19.18 14.91 -10.97
CA CYS A 356 18.38 16.12 -10.87
C CYS A 356 19.28 17.29 -10.50
N ALA A 357 19.03 18.45 -11.12
CA ALA A 357 19.67 19.66 -10.64
C ALA A 357 19.30 19.81 -9.16
N PRO A 358 20.25 20.16 -8.26
CA PRO A 358 19.86 20.54 -6.92
C PRO A 358 18.77 21.60 -7.06
N GLU A 359 17.68 21.46 -6.30
CA GLU A 359 16.76 22.56 -6.14
C GLU A 359 17.62 23.78 -5.78
N ASP A 360 17.73 24.71 -6.71
CA ASP A 360 18.21 26.03 -6.36
C ASP A 360 17.22 26.46 -5.29
N PRO A 361 17.65 26.83 -4.07
CA PRO A 361 16.74 27.40 -3.09
C PRO A 361 16.36 28.80 -3.61
N SER A 362 15.65 28.84 -4.74
CA SER A 362 15.04 30.04 -5.26
C SER A 362 13.91 30.34 -4.30
N THR A 363 14.28 31.15 -3.32
CA THR A 363 13.40 31.89 -2.42
C THR A 363 12.20 32.33 -3.26
N PRO A 364 10.98 31.83 -3.03
CA PRO A 364 9.84 32.11 -3.90
C PRO A 364 9.64 33.63 -4.06
N THR A 365 9.46 34.11 -5.30
CA THR A 365 9.26 35.54 -5.58
C THR A 365 7.87 35.98 -5.11
N SER A 366 7.82 37.10 -4.39
CA SER A 366 6.60 37.73 -3.87
C SER A 366 5.58 38.04 -4.97
N VAL A 367 4.34 37.61 -4.77
CA VAL A 367 3.20 37.80 -5.68
C VAL A 367 2.13 38.76 -5.15
N ASP A 368 2.17 39.08 -3.85
CA ASP A 368 1.22 39.94 -3.14
C ASP A 368 1.90 41.14 -2.46
N GLY A 369 3.23 41.20 -2.51
CA GLY A 369 4.03 42.26 -1.93
C GLY A 369 4.63 41.91 -0.57
N ASP A 370 4.32 40.75 0.01
CA ASP A 370 4.94 40.29 1.26
C ASP A 370 6.31 39.64 1.01
N CYS A 371 7.23 39.79 1.96
CA CYS A 371 8.59 39.24 1.88
C CYS A 371 9.19 38.96 3.25
N GLY A 372 10.20 38.08 3.30
CA GLY A 372 10.78 37.59 4.54
C GLY A 372 9.84 36.66 5.33
N GLY A 373 10.14 36.45 6.62
CA GLY A 373 9.39 35.52 7.47
C GLY A 373 9.87 34.06 7.38
N ASP A 374 9.16 33.16 8.06
CA ASP A 374 9.48 31.72 8.11
C ASP A 374 9.29 31.03 6.75
N ASP A 375 8.45 31.62 5.88
CA ASP A 375 8.13 31.13 4.53
C ASP A 375 9.20 31.50 3.47
N GLY A 376 10.18 32.34 3.86
CA GLY A 376 11.34 32.66 3.02
C GLY A 376 10.99 33.20 1.63
N ILE A 377 10.16 34.25 1.54
CA ILE A 377 9.74 34.87 0.26
C ILE A 377 10.65 36.05 -0.11
N THR A 378 11.10 36.14 -1.37
CA THR A 378 11.98 37.21 -1.87
C THR A 378 11.24 38.26 -2.70
N CYS A 379 11.72 39.49 -2.66
CA CYS A 379 11.28 40.57 -3.54
C CYS A 379 12.00 40.57 -4.89
N GLU A 380 13.04 39.75 -5.06
CA GLU A 380 13.82 39.70 -6.29
C GLU A 380 12.97 39.24 -7.48
N GLY A 381 12.83 40.12 -8.47
CA GLY A 381 12.02 39.87 -9.66
C GLY A 381 10.52 40.14 -9.48
N SER A 382 10.08 40.63 -8.31
CA SER A 382 8.68 40.99 -8.07
C SER A 382 8.28 42.28 -8.79
N GLU A 383 6.99 42.44 -9.09
CA GLU A 383 6.47 43.68 -9.70
C GLU A 383 6.49 44.89 -8.75
N PHE A 384 6.59 44.64 -7.44
CA PHE A 384 6.59 45.66 -6.39
C PHE A 384 7.98 46.31 -6.22
N GLY A 385 9.04 45.59 -6.59
CA GLY A 385 10.43 46.03 -6.50
C GLY A 385 11.33 45.02 -5.81
N ASN A 386 12.65 45.25 -5.85
CA ASN A 386 13.65 44.27 -5.41
C ASN A 386 14.11 44.43 -3.94
N CYS A 387 13.45 45.27 -3.14
CA CYS A 387 13.85 45.52 -1.75
C CYS A 387 12.80 44.99 -0.78
N CYS A 388 13.20 44.12 0.14
CA CYS A 388 12.37 43.69 1.25
C CYS A 388 12.59 44.60 2.46
N SER A 389 11.58 45.36 2.86
CA SER A 389 11.68 46.27 4.01
C SER A 389 11.77 45.52 5.34
N GLN A 390 12.18 46.22 6.41
CA GLN A 390 12.15 45.68 7.79
C GLN A 390 10.76 45.25 8.29
N TYR A 391 9.70 45.62 7.57
CA TYR A 391 8.32 45.30 7.90
C TYR A 391 7.75 44.15 7.06
N GLY A 392 8.58 43.50 6.23
CA GLY A 392 8.18 42.37 5.40
C GLY A 392 7.41 42.75 4.14
N TRP A 393 7.71 43.92 3.56
CA TRP A 393 7.06 44.39 2.32
C TRP A 393 8.06 44.68 1.20
N CYS A 394 7.70 44.31 -0.03
CA CYS A 394 8.44 44.60 -1.26
C CYS A 394 8.25 46.03 -1.75
N GLY A 395 9.33 46.62 -2.25
CA GLY A 395 9.31 47.95 -2.85
C GLY A 395 10.60 48.33 -3.55
N SER A 396 10.60 49.50 -4.20
CA SER A 396 11.77 50.04 -4.94
C SER A 396 12.28 51.38 -4.40
N THR A 397 11.64 51.96 -3.38
CA THR A 397 12.00 53.29 -2.87
C THR A 397 12.87 53.18 -1.62
N THR A 398 13.47 54.30 -1.20
CA THR A 398 14.31 54.38 0.00
C THR A 398 13.61 53.93 1.28
N ALA A 399 12.27 53.95 1.32
CA ALA A 399 11.48 53.43 2.45
C ALA A 399 11.56 51.90 2.57
N TYR A 400 11.86 51.20 1.48
CA TYR A 400 11.99 49.74 1.42
C TYR A 400 13.45 49.31 1.33
N CYS A 401 14.25 50.03 0.55
CA CYS A 401 15.65 49.73 0.28
C CYS A 401 16.64 50.33 1.30
N GLY A 402 16.16 51.13 2.25
CA GLY A 402 16.98 51.86 3.21
C GLY A 402 17.27 51.07 4.49
N GLU A 403 17.38 51.79 5.61
CA GLU A 403 17.69 51.21 6.93
C GLU A 403 16.70 50.10 7.30
N GLY A 404 17.23 48.91 7.62
CA GLY A 404 16.44 47.73 7.98
C GLY A 404 15.98 46.86 6.80
N CYS A 405 16.36 47.18 5.56
CA CYS A 405 16.13 46.29 4.42
C CYS A 405 16.76 44.91 4.66
N GLN A 406 16.02 43.85 4.33
CA GLN A 406 16.39 42.45 4.55
C GLN A 406 17.14 41.90 3.32
N PRO A 407 18.48 41.77 3.35
CA PRO A 407 19.29 41.42 2.18
C PRO A 407 19.13 39.97 1.73
N ASP A 408 18.68 39.09 2.64
CA ASP A 408 18.41 37.68 2.33
C ASP A 408 17.13 37.50 1.48
N PHE A 409 16.29 38.55 1.39
CA PHE A 409 14.99 38.54 0.70
C PHE A 409 14.85 39.68 -0.32
N GLY A 410 15.95 40.33 -0.71
CA GLY A 410 15.91 41.38 -1.73
C GLY A 410 17.29 41.90 -2.13
N SER A 411 17.52 42.03 -3.44
CA SER A 411 18.81 42.45 -4.01
C SER A 411 19.01 43.98 -4.08
N GLY A 412 18.01 44.77 -3.67
CA GLY A 412 18.06 46.24 -3.78
C GLY A 412 18.42 47.02 -2.50
N CYS A 413 18.76 46.36 -1.39
CA CYS A 413 19.12 47.02 -0.13
C CYS A 413 20.39 47.90 -0.28
N GLN A 414 20.37 49.13 0.26
CA GLN A 414 21.43 50.15 0.10
C GLN A 414 22.25 50.44 1.36
#